data_AF-A0A4Q3VEX6-F1
#
_entry.id   AF-A0A4Q3VEX6-F1
#
_cell.length_a   1.000
_cell.length_b   1.000
_cell.length_c   1.000
_cell.angle_alpha   90.00
_cell.angle_beta   90.00
_cell.angle_gamma   90.00
#
_symmetry.space_group_name_H-M   'P 1'
#
loop_
_entity.id
_entity.type
_entity.pdbx_description
1 polymer ?
#
loop_
_entity_poly.entity_id
_entity_poly.type
_entity_poly.pdbx_seq_one_letter_code
_entity_poly.pdbx_strand_id
1 'polypeptide(L)'
;MKTIAENAIDEALVKAEIPKSGLFVMGHPSSIDTGKCVWEYAWHKPGEEVPSVKARAFVDVLTGAVQVEVHPDGAEPWSRKTDSA
;
A
#
# COMPACT_ATOMS: atom_id res chain seq x y z
N MET A 1 -6.14 -11.04 13.80
CA MET A 1 -6.42 -11.77 12.54
C MET A 1 -5.92 -10.87 11.41
N LYS A 2 -4.97 -11.33 10.59
CA LYS A 2 -4.47 -10.51 9.47
C LYS A 2 -5.45 -10.57 8.30
N THR A 3 -5.57 -9.49 7.54
CA THR A 3 -6.41 -9.48 6.33
C THR A 3 -5.71 -10.20 5.16
N ILE A 4 -6.47 -10.60 4.14
CA ILE A 4 -5.90 -11.16 2.90
C ILE A 4 -4.93 -10.17 2.24
N ALA A 5 -5.21 -8.87 2.38
CA ALA A 5 -4.36 -7.79 1.89
C ALA A 5 -3.00 -7.76 2.60
N GLU A 6 -3.01 -7.82 3.93
CA GLU A 6 -1.79 -7.79 4.73
C GLU A 6 -0.87 -8.99 4.43
N ASN A 7 -1.44 -10.18 4.25
CA ASN A 7 -0.65 -11.36 3.89
C ASN A 7 -0.01 -11.20 2.50
N ALA A 8 -0.76 -10.71 1.52
CA ALA A 8 -0.24 -10.48 0.16
C ALA A 8 0.86 -9.40 0.13
N ILE A 9 0.69 -8.32 0.90
CA ILE A 9 1.73 -7.28 1.02
C ILE A 9 2.98 -7.84 1.71
N ASP A 10 2.81 -8.60 2.80
CA ASP A 10 3.93 -9.20 3.53
C ASP A 10 4.77 -10.09 2.62
N GLU A 11 4.14 -10.95 1.81
CA GLU A 11 4.83 -11.79 0.83
C GLU A 11 5.56 -10.97 -0.23
N ALA A 12 4.95 -9.88 -0.73
CA ALA A 12 5.55 -9.04 -1.74
C ALA A 12 6.76 -8.27 -1.20
N LEU A 13 6.69 -7.76 0.03
CA LEU A 13 7.81 -7.10 0.70
C LEU A 13 8.98 -8.06 0.93
N VAL A 14 8.71 -9.31 1.35
CA VAL A 14 9.74 -10.34 1.51
C VAL A 14 10.42 -10.65 0.18
N LYS A 15 9.64 -10.83 -0.89
CA LYS A 15 10.19 -11.09 -2.24
C LYS A 15 11.03 -9.93 -2.78
N ALA A 16 10.69 -8.71 -2.37
CA ALA A 16 11.42 -7.49 -2.76
C ALA A 16 12.55 -7.10 -1.77
N GLU A 17 12.82 -7.93 -0.77
CA GLU A 17 13.85 -7.68 0.26
C GLU A 17 13.65 -6.36 1.03
N ILE A 18 12.39 -5.89 1.17
CA ILE A 18 12.06 -4.67 1.90
C ILE A 18 11.73 -5.01 3.35
N PRO A 19 12.47 -4.48 4.33
CA PRO A 19 12.19 -4.74 5.73
C PRO A 19 10.88 -4.07 6.15
N LYS A 20 10.05 -4.81 6.88
CA LYS A 20 8.82 -4.28 7.48
C LYS A 20 9.05 -3.38 8.69
N SER A 21 10.27 -3.37 9.25
CA SER A 21 10.58 -2.57 10.43
C SER A 21 10.36 -1.08 10.17
N GLY A 22 9.54 -0.44 10.97
CA GLY A 22 9.20 0.99 10.80
C GLY A 22 8.16 1.26 9.72
N LEU A 23 7.65 0.23 9.02
CA LEU A 23 6.47 0.38 8.17
C LEU A 23 5.21 0.35 9.04
N PHE A 24 4.27 1.23 8.71
CA PHE A 24 2.92 1.22 9.26
C PHE A 24 1.92 0.95 8.14
N VAL A 25 0.81 0.33 8.51
CA VAL A 25 -0.28 -0.01 7.58
C VAL A 25 -1.32 1.09 7.55
N MET A 26 -1.77 1.46 6.37
CA MET A 26 -2.90 2.37 6.13
C MET A 26 -3.96 1.63 5.30
N GLY A 27 -5.20 1.63 5.77
CA GLY A 27 -6.35 1.16 5.00
C GLY A 27 -7.17 2.34 4.52
N HIS A 28 -7.59 2.32 3.25
CA HIS A 28 -8.41 3.38 2.64
C HIS A 28 -9.88 2.93 2.54
N PRO A 29 -10.74 3.31 3.50
CA PRO A 29 -12.11 2.79 3.58
C PRO A 29 -13.06 3.34 2.50
N SER A 30 -12.72 4.43 1.82
CA SER A 30 -13.55 5.06 0.77
C SER A 30 -13.79 4.17 -0.45
N SER A 31 -13.03 3.07 -0.59
CA SER A 31 -13.20 2.13 -1.68
C SER A 31 -14.18 0.99 -1.34
N ILE A 32 -14.48 0.79 -0.05
CA ILE A 32 -15.26 -0.37 0.44
C ILE A 32 -16.67 -0.39 -0.14
N ASP A 33 -17.31 0.77 -0.32
CA ASP A 33 -18.65 0.88 -0.91
C ASP A 33 -18.72 0.36 -2.36
N THR A 34 -17.58 0.34 -3.06
CA THR A 34 -17.47 -0.23 -4.42
C THR A 34 -17.02 -1.68 -4.43
N GLY A 35 -16.88 -2.31 -3.25
CA GLY A 35 -16.31 -3.64 -3.12
C GLY A 35 -14.80 -3.68 -3.40
N LYS A 36 -14.11 -2.54 -3.34
CA LYS A 36 -12.67 -2.45 -3.51
C LYS A 36 -12.04 -1.99 -2.18
N CYS A 37 -10.85 -2.42 -1.83
CA CYS A 37 -10.11 -1.79 -0.75
C CYS A 37 -8.64 -1.64 -1.11
N VAL A 38 -8.04 -0.57 -0.63
CA VAL A 38 -6.61 -0.32 -0.79
C VAL A 38 -5.95 -0.35 0.57
N TRP A 39 -4.89 -1.15 0.66
CA TRP A 39 -4.03 -1.26 1.84
C TRP A 39 -2.62 -0.85 1.45
N GLU A 40 -1.99 0.00 2.25
CA GLU A 40 -0.64 0.50 1.99
C GLU A 40 0.26 0.24 3.18
N TYR A 41 1.50 -0.12 2.90
CA TYR A 41 2.58 -0.13 3.87
C TYR A 41 3.49 1.04 3.56
N ALA A 42 3.63 1.96 4.51
CA ALA A 42 4.41 3.16 4.34
C ALA A 42 5.42 3.34 5.46
N TRP A 43 6.52 4.02 5.15
CA TRP A 43 7.51 4.46 6.12
C TRP A 43 7.40 5.98 6.32
N HIS A 44 7.35 6.42 7.56
CA HIS A 44 7.51 7.84 7.89
C HIS A 44 8.98 8.12 8.19
N LYS A 45 9.70 8.68 7.21
CA LYS A 45 11.10 9.06 7.41
C LYS A 45 11.16 10.30 8.32
N PRO A 46 12.04 10.34 9.34
CA PRO A 46 12.17 11.52 10.19
C PRO A 46 12.52 12.76 9.36
N GLY A 47 11.75 13.84 9.54
CA GLY A 47 11.93 15.10 8.82
C GLY A 47 11.20 15.20 7.48
N GLU A 48 10.51 14.14 7.04
CA GLU A 48 9.62 14.21 5.88
C GLU A 48 8.17 14.42 6.33
N GLU A 49 7.44 15.31 5.66
CA GLU A 49 6.03 15.59 5.96
C GLU A 49 5.10 14.51 5.42
N VAL A 50 5.56 13.75 4.42
CA VAL A 50 4.78 12.77 3.68
C VAL A 50 5.38 11.37 3.90
N PRO A 51 4.56 10.37 4.28
CA PRO A 51 5.00 8.97 4.30
C PRO A 51 5.35 8.47 2.90
N SER A 52 6.38 7.63 2.83
CA SER A 52 6.81 6.94 1.61
C SER A 52 6.17 5.55 1.55
N VAL A 53 5.29 5.30 0.58
CA VAL A 53 4.63 3.99 0.39
C VAL A 53 5.64 3.00 -0.18
N LYS A 54 5.84 1.88 0.49
CA LYS A 54 6.74 0.80 0.06
C LYS A 54 5.98 -0.36 -0.59
N ALA A 55 4.71 -0.55 -0.26
CA ALA A 55 3.86 -1.49 -0.96
C ALA A 55 2.38 -1.08 -0.86
N ARG A 56 1.60 -1.47 -1.86
CA ARG A 56 0.16 -1.22 -1.95
C ARG A 56 -0.54 -2.48 -2.44
N ALA A 57 -1.59 -2.91 -1.75
CA ALA A 57 -2.50 -3.94 -2.24
C ALA A 57 -3.83 -3.32 -2.65
N PHE A 58 -4.28 -3.67 -3.85
CA PHE A 58 -5.62 -3.47 -4.34
C PHE A 58 -6.38 -4.77 -4.18
N VAL A 59 -7.45 -4.73 -3.40
CA VAL A 59 -8.26 -5.89 -3.09
C VAL A 59 -9.65 -5.67 -3.65
N ASP A 60 -10.13 -6.61 -4.42
CA ASP A 60 -11.55 -6.71 -4.77
C ASP A 60 -12.21 -7.65 -3.75
N VAL A 61 -13.00 -7.10 -2.83
CA VAL A 61 -13.60 -7.87 -1.73
C VAL A 61 -14.79 -8.73 -2.20
N LEU A 62 -15.32 -8.47 -3.40
CA LEU A 62 -16.41 -9.25 -3.97
C LEU A 62 -15.89 -10.55 -4.60
N THR A 63 -14.70 -10.50 -5.20
CA THR A 63 -14.06 -11.65 -5.87
C THR A 63 -12.95 -12.29 -5.05
N GLY A 64 -12.43 -11.59 -4.04
CA GLY A 64 -11.24 -11.99 -3.27
C GLY A 64 -9.93 -11.78 -4.02
N ALA A 65 -9.94 -11.15 -5.20
CA ALA A 65 -8.73 -10.90 -5.97
C ALA A 65 -7.84 -9.85 -5.28
N VAL A 66 -6.53 -10.10 -5.26
CA VAL A 66 -5.53 -9.18 -4.68
C VAL A 66 -4.42 -8.93 -5.69
N GLN A 67 -4.17 -7.66 -5.98
CA GLN A 67 -3.01 -7.21 -6.75
C GLN A 67 -2.10 -6.41 -5.82
N VAL A 68 -0.79 -6.66 -5.87
CA VAL A 68 0.19 -5.96 -5.04
C VAL A 68 1.19 -5.23 -5.91
N GLU A 69 1.46 -3.99 -5.56
CA GLU A 69 2.53 -3.16 -6.10
C GLU A 69 3.58 -2.93 -5.01
N VAL A 70 4.86 -3.01 -5.38
CA VAL A 70 5.99 -2.76 -4.49
C VAL A 70 6.81 -1.61 -5.04
N HIS A 71 7.21 -0.70 -4.16
CA HIS A 71 7.99 0.48 -4.48
C HIS A 71 9.25 0.50 -3.59
N PRO A 72 10.35 -0.13 -4.04
CA PRO A 72 11.60 -0.20 -3.26
C PRO A 72 12.11 1.20 -2.87
N ASP A 73 12.10 2.13 -3.83
CA ASP A 73 12.52 3.52 -3.62
C ASP A 73 11.47 4.35 -2.88
N GLY A 74 10.23 3.86 -2.84
CA GLY A 74 9.08 4.55 -2.27
C GLY A 74 8.25 5.26 -3.33
N ALA A 75 6.93 5.25 -3.14
CA ALA A 75 5.99 6.07 -3.88
C ALA A 75 5.40 7.14 -2.95
N GLU A 76 5.22 8.35 -3.46
CA GLU A 76 4.44 9.37 -2.75
C GLU A 76 2.95 9.02 -2.87
N PRO A 77 2.22 8.84 -1.75
CA PRO A 77 0.81 8.45 -1.78
C PRO A 77 -0.11 9.51 -2.42
N TRP A 78 0.41 10.72 -2.68
CA TRP A 78 -0.37 11.89 -3.09
C TRP A 78 0.28 12.75 -4.18
N SER A 79 1.31 12.26 -4.88
CA SER A 79 1.69 12.88 -6.15
C SER A 79 0.59 12.57 -7.17
N ARG A 80 -0.50 13.32 -7.05
CA ARG A 80 -1.51 13.51 -8.08
C ARG A 80 -0.71 13.67 -9.37
N LYS A 81 -1.00 12.84 -10.37
CA LYS A 81 -0.75 13.27 -11.75
C LYS A 81 -1.47 14.61 -11.85
N THR A 82 -0.72 15.71 -11.77
CA THR A 82 -1.06 16.85 -12.60
C THR A 82 -1.02 16.28 -13.99
N ASP A 83 -2.18 15.85 -14.49
CA ASP A 83 -2.41 15.80 -15.92
C ASP A 83 -2.01 17.19 -16.40
N SER A 84 -0.82 17.28 -17.00
CA SER A 84 -0.38 18.47 -17.70
C SER A 84 -1.43 18.71 -18.79
N ALA A 85 -2.24 19.74 -18.60
CA ALA A 85 -3.18 20.27 -19.57
C ALA A 85 -2.45 20.85 -20.78
#